data_AF-A0A920V8L3-F1
#
_entry.id   AF-A0A920V8L3-F1
#
_cell.length_a   1.000
_cell.length_b   1.000
_cell.length_c   1.000
_cell.angle_alpha   90.00
_cell.angle_beta   90.00
_cell.angle_gamma   90.00
#
_symmetry.space_group_name_H-M   'P 1'
#
loop_
_entity.id
_entity.type
_entity.pdbx_description
1 polymer ?
#
loop_
_entity_poly.entity_id
_entity_poly.type
_entity_poly.pdbx_seq_one_letter_code
_entity_poly.pdbx_strand_id
1 'polypeptide(L)'
;MLTVWVYYFFRDPERVSINDENYLVSPADGLILDISDTNGPKELGLETKNFKKISIFMNAFDCHVNRSPCSGKKFLKFFINQENL
;
A
#
# COMPACT_ATOMS: atom_id res chain seq x y z
N MET A 1 28.59 -8.14 -7.84
CA MET A 1 27.27 -8.27 -8.50
C MET A 1 26.11 -8.20 -7.51
N LEU A 2 26.07 -9.05 -6.46
CA LEU A 2 24.96 -9.08 -5.50
C LEU A 2 24.70 -7.72 -4.81
N THR A 3 25.76 -7.02 -4.41
CA THR A 3 25.67 -5.73 -3.72
C THR A 3 24.96 -4.64 -4.54
N VAL A 4 25.11 -4.66 -5.87
CA VAL A 4 24.45 -3.71 -6.78
C VAL A 4 22.95 -4.01 -6.85
N TRP A 5 22.58 -5.29 -6.89
CA TRP A 5 21.17 -5.70 -6.91
C TRP A 5 20.47 -5.37 -5.59
N VAL A 6 21.12 -5.61 -4.44
CA VAL A 6 20.60 -5.23 -3.12
C VAL A 6 20.39 -3.71 -3.04
N TYR A 7 21.36 -2.91 -3.50
CA TYR A 7 21.22 -1.46 -3.54
C TYR A 7 20.05 -1.01 -4.42
N TYR A 8 19.88 -1.63 -5.60
CA TYR A 8 18.77 -1.31 -6.51
C TYR A 8 17.41 -1.72 -5.95
N PHE A 9 17.31 -2.87 -5.25
CA PHE A 9 16.06 -3.36 -4.66
C PHE A 9 15.53 -2.44 -3.55
N PHE A 10 16.43 -1.88 -2.74
CA PHE A 10 16.10 -0.97 -1.64
C PHE A 10 16.22 0.52 -2.00
N ARG A 11 16.33 0.86 -3.28
CA ARG A 11 16.37 2.26 -3.72
C ARG A 11 15.05 2.95 -3.38
N ASP A 12 15.14 4.21 -2.96
CA ASP A 12 13.98 5.05 -2.67
C ASP A 12 14.11 6.38 -3.42
N PRO A 13 13.75 6.43 -4.72
CA PRO A 13 13.85 7.64 -5.51
C PRO A 13 12.88 8.71 -5.00
N GLU A 14 13.21 9.99 -5.22
CA GLU A 14 12.28 11.07 -4.94
C GLU A 14 11.02 10.92 -5.80
N ARG A 15 9.86 11.09 -5.16
CA ARG A 15 8.56 11.10 -5.83
C ARG A 15 7.93 12.47 -5.68
N VAL A 16 7.33 12.96 -6.75
CA VAL A 16 6.53 14.20 -6.73
C VAL A 16 5.09 13.83 -6.40
N SER A 17 4.63 14.21 -5.22
CA SER A 17 3.22 14.12 -4.85
C SER A 17 2.46 15.34 -5.37
N ILE A 18 1.22 15.12 -5.79
CA ILE A 18 0.25 16.19 -5.97
C ILE A 18 -0.12 16.63 -4.55
N ASN A 19 0.34 17.81 -4.12
CA ASN A 19 0.11 18.35 -2.76
C ASN A 19 -1.32 18.87 -2.61
N ASP A 20 -2.30 18.01 -2.86
CA ASP A 20 -3.73 18.30 -2.76
C ASP A 20 -4.39 17.25 -1.87
N GLU A 21 -5.12 17.73 -0.87
CA GLU A 21 -5.77 16.89 0.15
C GLU A 21 -6.98 16.10 -0.39
N ASN A 22 -7.48 16.44 -1.58
CA ASN A 22 -8.61 15.74 -2.21
C ASN A 22 -8.19 14.47 -2.96
N TYR A 23 -6.88 14.21 -3.09
CA TYR A 23 -6.36 13.06 -3.82
C TYR A 23 -5.59 12.12 -2.89
N LEU A 24 -5.76 10.82 -3.14
CA LEU A 24 -4.88 9.80 -2.59
C LEU A 24 -3.79 9.49 -3.60
N VAL A 25 -2.54 9.44 -3.14
CA VAL A 25 -1.41 9.00 -3.98
C VAL A 25 -1.19 7.51 -3.81
N SER A 26 -0.66 6.84 -4.85
CA SER A 26 -0.32 5.42 -4.74
C SER A 26 0.75 5.22 -3.65
N PRO A 27 0.55 4.28 -2.71
CA PRO A 27 1.52 4.02 -1.64
C PRO A 27 2.76 3.27 -2.14
N ALA A 28 2.67 2.57 -3.28
CA ALA A 28 3.73 1.71 -3.82
C ALA A 28 3.80 1.82 -5.35
N ASP A 29 4.95 1.45 -5.92
CA ASP A 29 5.07 1.21 -7.37
C ASP A 29 4.64 -0.23 -7.66
N GLY A 30 3.92 -0.43 -8.76
CA GLY A 30 3.50 -1.76 -9.18
C GLY A 30 2.27 -1.74 -10.07
N LEU A 31 1.67 -2.91 -10.22
CA LEU A 31 0.46 -3.11 -11.00
C LEU A 31 -0.76 -3.25 -10.09
N ILE A 32 -1.85 -2.59 -10.44
CA ILE A 32 -3.13 -2.81 -9.75
C ILE A 32 -3.65 -4.19 -10.18
N LEU A 33 -3.79 -5.10 -9.21
CA LEU A 33 -4.34 -6.43 -9.43
C LEU A 33 -5.87 -6.46 -9.29
N ASP A 34 -6.38 -5.73 -8.30
CA ASP A 34 -7.79 -5.78 -7.93
C ASP A 34 -8.24 -4.46 -7.29
N ILE A 35 -9.45 -4.04 -7.62
CA ILE A 35 -10.17 -2.95 -6.96
C ILE A 35 -11.56 -3.49 -6.64
N SER A 36 -11.78 -3.81 -5.37
CA SER A 36 -13.00 -4.46 -4.89
C SER A 36 -13.55 -3.75 -3.67
N ASP A 37 -14.86 -3.87 -3.47
CA ASP A 37 -15.52 -3.40 -2.26
C ASP A 37 -15.61 -4.58 -1.27
N THR A 38 -15.02 -4.40 -0.09
CA THR A 38 -14.93 -5.43 0.95
C THR A 38 -15.39 -4.89 2.28
N ASN A 39 -15.95 -5.76 3.12
CA ASN A 39 -16.25 -5.40 4.49
C ASN A 39 -14.94 -5.24 5.28
N GLY A 40 -14.97 -4.41 6.32
CA GLY A 40 -13.83 -4.22 7.18
C GLY A 40 -13.43 -5.51 7.91
N PRO A 41 -12.16 -5.64 8.31
CA PRO A 41 -11.67 -6.79 9.06
C PRO A 41 -12.47 -7.03 10.35
N LYS A 42 -12.77 -8.31 10.63
CA LYS A 42 -13.53 -8.76 11.81
C LYS A 42 -12.77 -8.47 13.11
N GLU A 43 -11.44 -8.53 13.06
CA GLU A 43 -10.55 -8.24 14.19
C GLU A 43 -10.73 -6.81 14.74
N LEU A 44 -11.33 -5.93 13.95
CA LEU A 44 -11.62 -4.54 14.27
C LEU A 44 -13.09 -4.25 14.53
N GLY A 45 -13.97 -5.26 14.41
CA GLY A 45 -15.43 -5.06 14.49
C GLY A 45 -15.96 -4.13 13.40
N LEU A 46 -15.27 -4.05 12.25
CA LEU A 46 -15.62 -3.16 11.13
C LEU A 46 -16.41 -3.87 10.02
N GLU A 47 -16.93 -5.07 10.29
CA GLU A 47 -17.68 -5.91 9.36
C GLU A 47 -18.96 -5.26 8.83
N THR A 48 -19.48 -4.23 9.51
CA THR A 48 -20.67 -3.48 9.09
C THR A 48 -20.37 -2.34 8.13
N LYS A 49 -19.08 -1.98 7.96
CA LYS A 49 -18.64 -0.92 7.05
C LYS A 49 -18.01 -1.50 5.80
N ASN A 50 -18.40 -0.97 4.65
CA ASN A 50 -17.81 -1.29 3.37
C ASN A 50 -16.62 -0.37 3.09
N PHE A 51 -15.52 -0.95 2.63
CA PHE A 51 -14.28 -0.28 2.26
C PHE A 51 -13.89 -0.66 0.84
N LYS A 52 -13.31 0.29 0.11
CA LYS A 52 -12.68 0.02 -1.18
C LYS A 52 -11.26 -0.50 -0.96
N LYS A 53 -11.04 -1.78 -1.29
CA LYS A 53 -9.73 -2.43 -1.27
C LYS A 53 -9.06 -2.27 -2.62
N ILE A 54 -7.80 -1.84 -2.59
CA ILE A 54 -6.95 -1.72 -3.78
C ILE A 54 -5.73 -2.61 -3.55
N SER A 55 -5.52 -3.58 -4.44
CA SER A 55 -4.39 -4.51 -4.36
C SER A 55 -3.33 -4.11 -5.38
N ILE A 56 -2.10 -3.87 -4.91
CA ILE A 56 -0.96 -3.49 -5.76
C ILE A 56 0.09 -4.61 -5.68
N PHE A 57 0.50 -5.13 -6.83
CA PHE A 57 1.58 -6.09 -6.96
C PHE A 57 2.88 -5.39 -7.34
N MET A 58 3.89 -5.57 -6.50
CA MET A 58 5.23 -5.06 -6.70
C MET A 58 6.10 -6.20 -7.22
N ASN A 59 6.67 -6.05 -8.41
CA ASN A 59 7.65 -6.97 -8.96
C ASN A 59 9.05 -6.67 -8.40
N ALA A 60 10.02 -7.57 -8.57
CA ALA A 60 11.40 -7.46 -8.11
C ALA A 60 12.17 -6.21 -8.60
N PHE A 61 11.65 -5.52 -9.62
CA PHE A 61 12.23 -4.28 -10.16
C PHE A 61 11.60 -3.00 -9.59
N ASP A 62 10.46 -3.13 -8.90
CA ASP A 62 9.79 -2.03 -8.22
C ASP A 62 10.50 -1.70 -6.91
N CYS A 63 10.44 -0.44 -6.49
CA CYS A 63 11.02 -0.04 -5.22
C CYS A 63 10.20 -0.66 -4.08
N HIS A 64 10.76 -1.56 -3.28
CA HIS A 64 10.06 -2.27 -2.20
C HIS A 64 9.88 -1.40 -0.94
N VAL A 65 9.34 -0.21 -1.15
CA VAL A 65 9.04 0.79 -0.12
C VAL A 65 7.56 1.14 -0.23
N ASN A 66 6.82 0.93 0.86
CA ASN A 66 5.43 1.36 0.97
C ASN A 66 5.38 2.68 1.73
N ARG A 67 4.83 3.73 1.10
CA ARG A 67 4.62 5.06 1.67
C ARG A 67 3.15 5.25 2.06
N SER A 68 2.88 6.26 2.88
CA SER A 68 1.49 6.64 3.17
C SER A 68 0.82 7.26 1.93
N PRO A 69 -0.42 6.88 1.59
CA PRO A 69 -1.15 7.46 0.46
C PRO A 69 -1.71 8.87 0.74
N CYS A 70 -1.69 9.33 2.00
CA CYS A 70 -2.17 10.65 2.39
C CYS A 70 -1.41 11.20 3.61
N SER A 71 -1.56 12.50 3.88
CA SER A 71 -1.05 13.12 5.10
C SER A 71 -1.84 12.65 6.32
N GLY A 72 -1.13 12.31 7.40
CA GLY A 72 -1.75 11.84 8.64
C GLY A 72 -0.76 11.82 9.79
N LYS A 73 -1.25 12.00 11.02
CA LYS A 73 -0.40 12.04 12.22
C LYS A 73 -0.05 10.63 12.74
N LYS A 74 -0.98 9.68 12.59
CA LYS A 74 -0.84 8.29 13.03
C LYS A 74 -1.54 7.37 12.05
N PHE A 75 -0.80 6.38 11.54
CA PHE A 75 -1.35 5.29 10.76
C PHE A 75 -1.50 4.07 11.65
N LEU A 76 -2.68 3.48 11.62
CA LEU A 76 -2.96 2.28 12.39
C LEU A 76 -2.71 1.07 11.49
N LYS A 77 -1.75 0.23 11.89
CA LYS A 77 -1.39 -0.99 11.17
C LYS A 77 -2.02 -2.19 11.84
N PHE A 78 -2.70 -3.01 11.04
CA PHE A 78 -3.29 -4.27 11.48
C PHE A 78 -2.72 -5.42 10.68
N PHE A 79 -2.62 -6.57 11.33
CA PHE A 79 -2.29 -7.84 10.69
C PHE A 79 -3.58 -8.63 10.60
N ILE A 80 -4.03 -8.86 9.37
CA ILE A 80 -5.24 -9.63 9.07
C ILE A 80 -4.77 -10.94 8.45
N ASN A 81 -5.28 -12.07 8.95
CA ASN A 81 -4.99 -13.36 8.32
C ASN A 81 -5.79 -13.45 7.01
N GLN A 82 -5.09 -13.68 5.89
CA GLN A 82 -5.73 -13.80 4.58
C GLN A 82 -6.62 -15.04 4.44
N GLU A 83 -6.50 -16.04 5.31
CA GLU A 83 -7.44 -17.17 5.36
C GLU A 83 -8.85 -16.76 5.79
N ASN A 84 -9.00 -15.56 6.39
CA ASN A 84 -10.28 -15.05 6.91
C ASN A 84 -10.85 -13.88 6.08
N LEU A 85 -10.25 -13.57 4.91
CA LEU A 85 -10.70 -12.54 3.97
C LEU A 85 -11.50 -13.14 2.81
#